data_AF-A0A8J7G7M2-F1
#
_entry.id   AF-A0A8J7G7M2-F1
#
_cell.length_a   1.000
_cell.length_b   1.000
_cell.length_c   1.000
_cell.angle_alpha   90.00
_cell.angle_beta   90.00
_cell.angle_gamma   90.00
#
_symmetry.space_group_name_H-M   'P 1'
#
loop_
_entity.id
_entity.type
_entity.pdbx_description
1 polymer ?
#
loop_
_entity_poly.entity_id
_entity_poly.type
_entity_poly.pdbx_seq_one_letter_code
_entity_poly.pdbx_strand_id
1 'polypeptide(L)'
;MTLNKSGKMWRGEEFADLAEFIRHFQAGGYPVDTVVESTCRPCGGYSFRVALDDEEGCAQRVCVNCGVAAFIADSAEYWTEADPGECECPCGGDEFTVAVGFALRDGQDVRWISVGLRCLTDNSLGVYTDWKIDYSPTEHLFNQA
;
A
#
# COMPACT_ATOMS: atom_id res chain seq x y z
N MET A 1 -5.93 -13.75 -13.31
CA MET A 1 -6.74 -13.14 -12.23
C MET A 1 -7.43 -14.27 -11.54
N THR A 2 -7.00 -14.55 -10.31
CA THR A 2 -7.47 -15.69 -9.49
C THR A 2 -8.09 -15.17 -8.20
N LEU A 3 -8.70 -13.97 -8.25
CA LEU A 3 -9.29 -13.32 -7.11
C LEU A 3 -10.44 -14.16 -6.50
N ASN A 4 -10.19 -14.66 -5.30
CA ASN A 4 -11.16 -15.40 -4.51
C ASN A 4 -11.77 -14.48 -3.44
N LYS A 5 -13.06 -14.21 -3.58
CA LYS A 5 -13.86 -13.39 -2.65
C LYS A 5 -14.67 -14.23 -1.65
N SER A 6 -14.54 -15.55 -1.70
CA SER A 6 -15.25 -16.46 -0.81
C SER A 6 -14.48 -16.62 0.50
N GLY A 7 -15.15 -16.37 1.63
CA GLY A 7 -14.55 -16.44 2.97
C GLY A 7 -14.56 -15.09 3.69
N LYS A 8 -13.83 -15.02 4.81
CA LYS A 8 -13.72 -13.79 5.62
C LYS A 8 -12.77 -12.74 5.02
N MET A 9 -11.82 -13.17 4.17
CA MET A 9 -10.80 -12.33 3.56
C MET A 9 -10.70 -12.65 2.08
N TRP A 10 -10.45 -11.64 1.26
CA TRP A 10 -10.19 -11.83 -0.16
C TRP A 10 -8.77 -12.36 -0.35
N ARG A 11 -8.57 -13.22 -1.35
CA ARG A 11 -7.26 -13.77 -1.71
C ARG A 11 -6.99 -13.56 -3.19
N GLY A 12 -5.77 -13.18 -3.54
CA GLY A 12 -5.34 -12.97 -4.92
C GLY A 12 -3.90 -13.40 -5.13
N GLU A 13 -3.49 -13.63 -6.37
CA GLU A 13 -2.16 -14.17 -6.67
C GLU A 13 -1.25 -13.15 -7.35
N GLU A 14 -1.82 -12.11 -7.96
CA GLU A 14 -1.11 -11.11 -8.75
C GLU A 14 -1.52 -9.68 -8.40
N PHE A 15 -0.74 -8.71 -8.89
CA PHE A 15 -0.99 -7.29 -8.72
C PHE A 15 -2.41 -6.87 -9.13
N ALA A 16 -2.92 -7.42 -10.23
CA ALA A 16 -4.26 -7.07 -10.72
C ALA A 16 -5.36 -7.40 -9.68
N ASP A 17 -5.22 -8.52 -8.97
CA ASP A 17 -6.17 -8.92 -7.92
C ASP A 17 -6.10 -7.95 -6.72
N LEU A 18 -4.89 -7.56 -6.30
CA LEU A 18 -4.69 -6.56 -5.23
C LEU A 18 -5.21 -5.19 -5.64
N ALA A 19 -4.97 -4.77 -6.88
CA ALA A 19 -5.46 -3.50 -7.41
C ALA A 19 -7.00 -3.48 -7.53
N GLU A 20 -7.63 -4.60 -7.89
CA GLU A 20 -9.09 -4.72 -7.84
C GLU A 20 -9.62 -4.61 -6.40
N PHE A 21 -8.97 -5.29 -5.46
CA PHE A 21 -9.34 -5.22 -4.05
C PHE A 21 -9.26 -3.79 -3.48
N ILE A 22 -8.15 -3.07 -3.73
CA ILE A 22 -7.98 -1.67 -3.29
C ILE A 22 -9.09 -0.78 -3.88
N ARG A 23 -9.39 -0.93 -5.17
CA ARG A 23 -10.49 -0.18 -5.82
C ARG A 23 -11.86 -0.50 -5.24
N HIS A 24 -12.08 -1.72 -4.78
CA HIS A 24 -13.32 -2.11 -4.13
C HIS A 24 -13.43 -1.57 -2.70
N PHE A 25 -12.32 -1.52 -1.96
CA PHE A 25 -12.29 -1.08 -0.57
C PHE A 25 -12.65 0.41 -0.42
N GLN A 26 -12.21 1.27 -1.36
CA GLN A 26 -12.54 2.70 -1.40
C GLN A 26 -12.32 3.40 -0.06
N ALA A 27 -11.09 3.32 0.46
CA ALA A 27 -10.74 3.96 1.72
C ALA A 27 -11.07 5.47 1.68
N GLY A 28 -11.51 6.03 2.81
CA GLY A 28 -12.05 7.39 2.88
C GLY A 28 -13.37 7.63 2.11
N GLY A 29 -13.96 6.60 1.50
CA GLY A 29 -15.19 6.68 0.71
C GLY A 29 -15.00 7.28 -0.69
N TYR A 30 -13.75 7.33 -1.18
CA TYR A 30 -13.44 7.87 -2.50
C TYR A 30 -13.11 6.76 -3.50
N PRO A 31 -13.55 6.87 -4.78
CA PRO A 31 -13.14 5.95 -5.81
C PRO A 31 -11.62 6.06 -6.03
N VAL A 32 -10.95 4.91 -6.09
CA VAL A 32 -9.52 4.84 -6.38
C VAL A 32 -9.32 4.88 -7.89
N ASP A 33 -8.74 5.97 -8.40
CA ASP A 33 -8.51 6.19 -9.82
C ASP A 33 -7.30 5.39 -10.33
N THR A 34 -6.20 5.42 -9.56
CA THR A 34 -4.92 4.82 -9.96
C THR A 34 -4.40 3.89 -8.88
N VAL A 35 -3.80 2.77 -9.28
CA VAL A 35 -3.09 1.87 -8.36
C VAL A 35 -1.70 1.62 -8.94
N VAL A 36 -0.67 1.78 -8.12
CA VAL A 36 0.73 1.57 -8.51
C VAL A 36 1.32 0.43 -7.68
N GLU A 37 1.97 -0.52 -8.34
CA GLU A 37 2.71 -1.59 -7.67
C GLU A 37 4.05 -1.08 -7.15
N SER A 38 4.39 -1.40 -5.91
CA SER A 38 5.68 -1.08 -5.35
C SER A 38 6.76 -2.01 -5.91
N THR A 39 7.82 -1.41 -6.44
CA THR A 39 9.03 -2.16 -6.87
C THR A 39 10.27 -1.56 -6.22
N CYS A 40 11.24 -2.42 -5.91
CA CYS A 40 12.50 -2.01 -5.33
C CYS A 40 13.38 -1.44 -6.44
N ARG A 41 13.63 -0.13 -6.44
CA ARG A 41 14.42 0.51 -7.52
C ARG A 41 15.84 -0.09 -7.67
N PRO A 42 16.59 -0.40 -6.59
CA PRO A 42 17.92 -0.99 -6.73
C PRO A 42 17.97 -2.41 -7.29
N CYS A 43 17.01 -3.29 -6.97
CA CYS A 43 17.11 -4.72 -7.29
C CYS A 43 15.95 -5.28 -8.13
N GLY A 44 14.89 -4.51 -8.37
CA GLY A 44 13.70 -4.94 -9.08
C GLY A 44 12.77 -5.88 -8.30
N GLY A 45 13.08 -6.17 -7.03
CA GLY A 45 12.27 -7.04 -6.17
C GLY A 45 10.91 -6.43 -5.82
N TYR A 46 9.92 -7.29 -5.56
CA TYR A 46 8.54 -6.95 -5.22
C TYR A 46 8.07 -7.52 -3.87
N SER A 47 8.99 -8.16 -3.12
CA SER A 47 8.73 -8.63 -1.75
C SER A 47 9.27 -7.63 -0.73
N PHE A 48 8.42 -7.24 0.21
CA PHE A 48 8.71 -6.25 1.23
C PHE A 48 8.19 -6.67 2.61
N ARG A 49 8.93 -6.26 3.64
CA ARG A 49 8.36 -6.03 4.98
C ARG A 49 7.84 -4.61 5.04
N VAL A 50 6.73 -4.40 5.73
CA VAL A 50 6.07 -3.09 5.80
C VAL A 50 5.88 -2.71 7.25
N ALA A 51 6.19 -1.45 7.58
CA ALA A 51 5.87 -0.85 8.86
C ALA A 51 5.00 0.38 8.61
N LEU A 52 3.99 0.59 9.46
CA LEU A 52 3.04 1.67 9.31
C LEU A 52 2.57 2.22 10.65
N ASP A 53 2.10 3.45 10.62
CA ASP A 53 1.36 4.09 11.69
C ASP A 53 0.05 4.61 11.09
N ASP A 54 -1.08 4.07 11.55
CA ASP A 54 -2.41 4.44 11.06
C ASP A 54 -2.91 5.76 11.67
N GLU A 55 -2.39 6.16 12.83
CA GLU A 55 -2.76 7.42 13.48
C GLU A 55 -2.10 8.60 12.75
N GLU A 56 -0.81 8.50 12.47
CA GLU A 56 -0.05 9.52 11.72
C GLU A 56 -0.22 9.39 10.20
N GLY A 57 -0.75 8.28 9.71
CA GLY A 57 -0.99 8.06 8.28
C GLY A 57 0.31 7.95 7.48
N CYS A 58 1.19 7.04 7.89
CA CYS A 58 2.47 6.85 7.21
C CYS A 58 2.87 5.38 7.11
N ALA A 59 3.66 5.06 6.09
CA ALA A 59 4.15 3.73 5.82
C ALA A 59 5.57 3.71 5.22
N GLN A 60 6.34 2.70 5.61
CA GLN A 60 7.65 2.38 5.05
C GLN A 60 7.68 0.92 4.62
N ARG A 61 8.33 0.67 3.48
CA ARG A 61 8.60 -0.67 2.98
C ARG A 61 10.10 -0.94 2.97
N VAL A 62 10.49 -2.13 3.40
CA VAL A 62 11.87 -2.63 3.37
C VAL A 62 11.93 -3.82 2.42
N CYS A 63 12.76 -3.73 1.38
CA CYS A 63 12.89 -4.82 0.42
C CYS A 63 13.52 -6.04 1.08
N VAL A 64 12.85 -7.19 1.01
CA VAL A 64 13.37 -8.46 1.55
C VAL A 64 14.65 -8.89 0.83
N ASN A 65 14.77 -8.59 -0.47
CA ASN A 65 15.89 -9.06 -1.28
C ASN A 65 17.20 -8.28 -1.06
N CYS A 66 17.13 -6.95 -0.85
CA CYS A 66 18.33 -6.11 -0.72
C CYS A 66 18.38 -5.25 0.55
N GLY A 67 17.36 -5.30 1.40
CA GLY A 67 17.29 -4.56 2.67
C GLY A 67 17.07 -3.06 2.54
N VAL A 68 16.91 -2.53 1.32
CA VAL A 68 16.70 -1.09 1.11
C VAL A 68 15.30 -0.70 1.56
N ALA A 69 15.24 0.28 2.46
CA ALA A 69 14.02 0.93 2.91
C ALA A 69 13.60 2.06 1.97
N ALA A 70 12.30 2.23 1.78
CA ALA A 70 11.69 3.34 1.06
C ALA A 70 10.38 3.74 1.74
N PHE A 71 10.14 5.05 1.85
CA PHE A 71 8.87 5.60 2.31
C PHE A 71 7.83 5.55 1.21
N ILE A 72 6.57 5.36 1.61
CA ILE A 72 5.43 5.40 0.70
C ILE A 72 4.87 6.82 0.65
N ALA A 73 4.74 7.39 -0.55
CA ALA A 73 4.19 8.73 -0.77
C ALA A 73 4.90 9.81 0.09
N ASP A 74 4.16 10.53 0.93
CA ASP A 74 4.62 11.61 1.80
C ASP A 74 5.00 11.14 3.21
N SER A 75 5.02 9.83 3.46
CA SER A 75 5.30 9.24 4.77
C SER A 75 6.60 9.72 5.42
N ALA A 76 7.60 10.11 4.63
CA ALA A 76 8.87 10.60 5.14
C ALA A 76 8.72 11.88 5.98
N GLU A 77 7.71 12.70 5.70
CA GLU A 77 7.46 13.96 6.41
C GLU A 77 6.92 13.73 7.83
N TYR A 78 6.17 12.64 8.03
CA TYR A 78 5.50 12.31 9.30
C TYR A 78 6.25 11.24 10.12
N TRP A 79 7.16 10.50 9.49
CA TRP A 79 7.83 9.35 10.11
C TRP A 79 8.59 9.63 11.41
N THR A 80 9.07 10.87 11.61
CA THR A 80 9.83 11.22 12.82
C THR A 80 8.92 11.28 14.06
N GLU A 81 7.64 11.57 13.87
CA GLU A 81 6.64 11.72 14.94
C GLU A 81 5.79 10.45 15.11
N ALA A 82 5.87 9.51 14.16
CA ALA A 82 5.16 8.25 14.15
C ALA A 82 5.75 7.18 15.09
N ASP A 83 4.90 6.23 15.50
CA ASP A 83 5.25 4.99 16.21
C ASP A 83 4.90 3.76 15.35
N PRO A 84 5.65 3.50 14.27
CA PRO A 84 5.27 2.52 13.26
C PRO A 84 5.39 1.08 13.75
N GLY A 85 4.32 0.31 13.58
CA GLY A 85 4.28 -1.13 13.84
C GLY A 85 4.58 -1.95 12.59
N GLU A 86 5.30 -3.07 12.74
CA GLU A 86 5.51 -4.04 11.66
C GLU A 86 4.19 -4.74 11.31
N CYS A 87 3.90 -4.82 10.01
CA CYS A 87 2.71 -5.50 9.51
C CYS A 87 2.88 -7.01 9.63
N GLU A 88 1.87 -7.67 10.17
CA GLU A 88 1.76 -9.12 10.17
C GLU A 88 0.39 -9.53 9.63
N CYS A 89 0.37 -10.50 8.71
CA CYS A 89 -0.86 -11.10 8.24
C CYS A 89 -1.43 -11.99 9.35
N PRO A 90 -2.77 -12.13 9.49
CA PRO A 90 -3.36 -13.05 10.47
C PRO A 90 -2.95 -14.53 10.32
N CYS A 91 -2.30 -14.92 9.22
CA CYS A 91 -1.68 -16.24 9.06
C CYS A 91 -0.29 -16.36 9.71
N GLY A 92 0.29 -15.25 10.21
CA GLY A 92 1.63 -15.13 10.76
C GLY A 92 2.72 -14.74 9.77
N GLY A 93 2.38 -14.40 8.52
CA GLY A 93 3.35 -13.98 7.50
C GLY A 93 3.65 -12.47 7.56
N ASP A 94 4.92 -12.10 7.44
CA ASP A 94 5.46 -10.73 7.51
C ASP A 94 5.96 -10.19 6.16
N GLU A 95 5.89 -11.00 5.09
CA GLU A 95 6.33 -10.62 3.74
C GLU A 95 5.15 -10.39 2.79
N PHE A 96 5.19 -9.27 2.07
CA PHE A 96 4.08 -8.80 1.25
C PHE A 96 4.53 -8.30 -0.12
N THR A 97 3.64 -8.39 -1.12
CA THR A 97 3.66 -7.42 -2.23
C THR A 97 2.82 -6.22 -1.85
N VAL A 98 3.27 -5.03 -2.25
CA VAL A 98 2.64 -3.76 -1.88
C VAL A 98 2.09 -3.08 -3.12
N ALA A 99 0.91 -2.48 -2.99
CA ALA A 99 0.32 -1.61 -4.00
C ALA A 99 -0.31 -0.38 -3.33
N VAL A 100 -0.16 0.76 -3.96
CA VAL A 100 -0.67 2.04 -3.45
C VAL A 100 -1.79 2.54 -4.35
N GLY A 101 -2.98 2.66 -3.78
CA GLY A 101 -4.15 3.26 -4.41
C GLY A 101 -4.17 4.78 -4.20
N PHE A 102 -4.50 5.51 -5.24
CA PHE A 102 -4.65 6.96 -5.24
C PHE A 102 -6.06 7.33 -5.71
N ALA A 103 -6.81 7.99 -4.83
CA ALA A 103 -8.04 8.68 -5.21
C ALA A 103 -7.72 10.14 -5.53
N LEU A 104 -8.24 10.66 -6.63
CA LEU A 104 -7.89 11.97 -7.15
C LEU A 104 -9.00 13.00 -6.92
N ARG A 105 -8.61 14.22 -6.55
CA ARG A 105 -9.43 15.43 -6.62
C ARG A 105 -9.25 16.04 -8.01
N ASP A 106 -10.39 16.29 -8.66
CA ASP A 106 -10.46 16.88 -10.01
C ASP A 106 -9.63 16.12 -11.06
N GLY A 107 -9.37 14.83 -10.83
CA GLY A 107 -8.63 13.95 -11.73
C GLY A 107 -7.12 14.21 -11.82
N GLN A 108 -6.55 15.07 -10.95
CA GLN A 108 -5.14 15.45 -11.01
C GLN A 108 -4.42 15.26 -9.68
N ASP A 109 -4.92 15.89 -8.61
CA ASP A 109 -4.24 15.85 -7.33
C ASP A 109 -4.71 14.69 -6.47
N VAL A 110 -3.80 14.00 -5.80
CA VAL A 110 -4.12 12.98 -4.81
C VAL A 110 -4.92 13.62 -3.68
N ARG A 111 -6.06 13.01 -3.36
CA ARG A 111 -6.92 13.33 -2.23
C ARG A 111 -6.81 12.28 -1.13
N TRP A 112 -6.58 11.03 -1.51
CA TRP A 112 -6.53 9.91 -0.59
C TRP A 112 -5.54 8.86 -1.07
N ILE A 113 -4.84 8.25 -0.12
CA ILE A 113 -3.88 7.17 -0.34
C ILE A 113 -4.40 5.93 0.38
N SER A 114 -4.36 4.78 -0.28
CA SER A 114 -4.62 3.47 0.34
C SER A 114 -3.42 2.55 0.15
N VAL A 115 -2.86 2.04 1.24
CA VAL A 115 -1.76 1.07 1.18
C VAL A 115 -2.33 -0.34 1.27
N GLY A 116 -2.35 -1.03 0.13
CA GLY A 116 -2.78 -2.41 0.02
C GLY A 116 -1.61 -3.39 0.07
N LEU A 117 -1.77 -4.45 0.85
CA LEU A 117 -0.81 -5.53 0.99
C LEU A 117 -1.43 -6.85 0.55
N ARG A 118 -0.62 -7.68 -0.11
CA ARG A 118 -0.92 -9.09 -0.36
C ARG A 118 0.13 -9.94 0.33
N CYS A 119 -0.31 -10.80 1.25
CA CYS A 119 0.57 -11.71 1.95
C CYS A 119 1.19 -12.71 0.98
N LEU A 120 2.51 -12.86 0.99
CA LEU A 120 3.21 -13.83 0.16
C LEU A 120 3.11 -15.28 0.69
N THR A 121 2.65 -15.45 1.94
CA THR A 121 2.47 -16.79 2.54
C THR A 121 1.13 -17.41 2.17
N ASP A 122 0.03 -16.66 2.29
CA ASP A 122 -1.32 -17.21 2.13
C ASP A 122 -2.20 -16.49 1.10
N ASN A 123 -1.64 -15.50 0.39
CA ASN A 123 -2.31 -14.72 -0.65
C ASN A 123 -3.47 -13.82 -0.17
N SER A 124 -3.65 -13.64 1.15
CA SER A 124 -4.68 -12.72 1.67
C SER A 124 -4.38 -11.26 1.30
N LEU A 125 -5.44 -10.54 0.93
CA LEU A 125 -5.42 -9.13 0.54
C LEU A 125 -6.00 -8.27 1.67
N GLY A 126 -5.40 -7.10 1.90
CA GLY A 126 -5.91 -6.12 2.86
C GLY A 126 -5.42 -4.71 2.56
N VAL A 127 -6.20 -3.70 2.94
CA VAL A 127 -5.72 -2.32 3.08
C VAL A 127 -5.34 -2.18 4.54
N TYR A 128 -4.07 -1.85 4.78
CA TYR A 128 -3.49 -1.88 6.12
C TYR A 128 -3.41 -0.49 6.74
N THR A 129 -3.34 0.54 5.92
CA THR A 129 -3.50 1.93 6.33
C THR A 129 -3.93 2.76 5.13
N ASP A 130 -4.53 3.91 5.42
CA ASP A 130 -4.93 4.89 4.44
C ASP A 130 -4.97 6.28 5.07
N TRP A 131 -4.70 7.31 4.27
CA TRP A 131 -4.71 8.67 4.77
C TRP A 131 -5.11 9.68 3.72
N LYS A 132 -5.51 10.85 4.20
CA LYS A 132 -5.93 11.98 3.39
C LYS A 132 -4.75 12.84 2.98
N ILE A 133 -4.78 13.33 1.76
CA ILE A 133 -3.85 14.34 1.25
C ILE A 133 -4.60 15.67 1.08
N ASP A 134 -4.17 16.68 1.82
CA ASP A 134 -4.81 18.00 1.89
C ASP A 134 -4.00 19.14 1.24
N TYR A 135 -2.94 18.80 0.51
CA TYR A 135 -2.09 19.77 -0.18
C TYR A 135 -2.06 19.55 -1.69
N SER A 136 -1.46 20.49 -2.41
CA SER A 136 -1.16 20.40 -3.84
C SER A 136 0.11 21.22 -4.14
N PRO A 137 0.90 20.85 -5.17
CA PRO A 137 0.71 19.74 -6.11
C PRO A 137 1.18 18.37 -5.57
N THR A 138 0.63 17.28 -6.12
CA THR A 138 0.84 15.90 -5.59
C THR A 138 1.39 14.88 -6.59
N GLU A 139 1.75 15.29 -7.82
CA GLU A 139 2.23 14.37 -8.88
C GLU A 139 3.43 13.49 -8.46
N HIS A 140 4.30 14.02 -7.60
CA HIS A 140 5.48 13.29 -7.11
C HIS A 140 5.14 12.04 -6.28
N LEU A 141 3.93 11.95 -5.72
CA LEU A 141 3.50 10.83 -4.88
C LEU A 141 3.35 9.52 -5.66
N PHE A 142 2.98 9.57 -6.94
CA PHE A 142 2.86 8.38 -7.79
C PHE A 142 4.20 7.65 -7.98
N ASN A 143 5.32 8.35 -7.86
CA ASN A 143 6.66 7.78 -7.99
C ASN A 143 7.18 7.18 -6.68
N GLN A 144 6.44 7.33 -5.59
CA GLN A 144 6.83 6.90 -4.24
C GLN A 144 5.93 5.76 -3.74
N ALA A 145 5.40 4.94 -4.64
CA ALA A 145 4.76 3.68 -4.27
C ALA A 145 5.79 2.64 -3.83
#